data_AF-A0A947GDT9-F1
#
_entry.id   AF-A0A947GDT9-F1
#
_cell.length_a   1.000
_cell.length_b   1.000
_cell.length_c   1.000
_cell.angle_alpha   90.00
_cell.angle_beta   90.00
_cell.angle_gamma   90.00
#
_symmetry.space_group_name_H-M   'P 1'
#
loop_
_entity.id
_entity.type
_entity.pdbx_description
1 polymer ?
#
loop_
_entity_poly.entity_id
_entity_poly.type
_entity_poly.pdbx_seq_one_letter_code
_entity_poly.pdbx_strand_id
1 'polypeptide(L)'
;MNKTLAALALLAGLVAGAPMPPAASAEAGTDEAARIARCLTGEGGNYEAGKGATVPEACRALDRDETVCDALDGKAFLECVARRVALWDKVLDRLAVALADQKGSAAALRGLTAGFRAHRAAACRFYERYGVAEESPRLVPRCRLRLTIAFARETYQSLFLP
;
A
#
# COMPACT_ATOMS: atom_id res chain seq x y z
N MET A 1 7.92 -55.05 -23.69
CA MET A 1 7.31 -55.85 -22.60
C MET A 1 6.50 -54.93 -21.70
N ASN A 2 5.22 -55.29 -21.53
CA ASN A 2 4.18 -54.82 -20.60
C ASN A 2 4.69 -54.03 -19.37
N LYS A 3 4.01 -52.99 -18.87
CA LYS A 3 2.61 -53.01 -18.43
C LYS A 3 2.00 -51.61 -18.46
N THR A 4 0.99 -51.45 -19.30
CA THR A 4 -0.13 -50.52 -19.13
C THR A 4 -0.90 -50.90 -17.87
N LEU A 5 -1.02 -49.99 -16.92
CA LEU A 5 -2.00 -50.07 -15.82
C LEU A 5 -2.98 -48.92 -16.00
N ALA A 6 -4.10 -49.26 -16.63
CA ALA A 6 -5.36 -48.56 -16.44
C ALA A 6 -5.97 -49.04 -15.11
N ALA A 7 -6.41 -48.13 -14.25
CA ALA A 7 -7.53 -48.31 -13.33
C ALA A 7 -7.81 -47.02 -12.54
N LEU A 8 -9.10 -46.85 -12.19
CA LEU A 8 -9.72 -45.81 -11.34
C LEU A 8 -10.07 -44.52 -12.10
N ALA A 9 -11.13 -44.52 -12.91
CA ALA A 9 -12.56 -44.68 -12.56
C ALA A 9 -13.08 -43.58 -11.62
N LEU A 10 -13.91 -42.73 -12.22
CA LEU A 10 -15.04 -41.98 -11.67
C LEU A 10 -14.88 -41.31 -10.30
N LEU A 11 -14.84 -39.98 -10.32
CA LEU A 11 -15.58 -39.13 -9.38
C LEU A 11 -16.01 -37.85 -10.12
N ALA A 12 -16.97 -38.01 -11.03
CA ALA A 12 -17.88 -36.94 -11.40
C ALA A 12 -18.84 -36.75 -10.22
N GLY A 13 -18.40 -35.95 -9.24
CA GLY A 13 -19.19 -35.53 -8.09
C GLY A 13 -19.48 -34.04 -8.22
N LEU A 14 -20.76 -33.69 -8.32
CA LEU A 14 -21.27 -32.33 -8.43
C LEU A 14 -20.73 -31.42 -7.32
N VAL A 15 -20.16 -30.28 -7.68
CA VAL A 15 -20.37 -29.04 -6.92
C VAL A 15 -20.94 -28.03 -7.89
N ALA A 16 -22.27 -28.08 -7.98
CA ALA A 16 -23.06 -26.98 -8.49
C ALA A 16 -22.80 -25.73 -7.63
N GLY A 17 -22.61 -24.60 -8.30
CA GLY A 17 -23.01 -23.28 -7.82
C GLY A 17 -22.53 -22.87 -6.43
N ALA A 18 -21.26 -22.49 -6.31
CA ALA A 18 -20.91 -21.40 -5.40
C ALA A 18 -20.56 -20.19 -6.29
N PRO A 19 -21.26 -19.05 -6.19
CA PRO A 19 -20.82 -17.85 -6.87
C PRO A 19 -19.43 -17.50 -6.32
N MET A 20 -18.42 -17.52 -7.18
CA MET A 20 -17.16 -16.83 -6.89
C MET A 20 -17.54 -15.38 -6.54
N PRO A 21 -17.24 -14.89 -5.32
CA PRO A 21 -17.47 -13.48 -5.03
C PRO A 21 -16.65 -12.68 -6.05
N PRO A 22 -17.23 -11.61 -6.63
CA PRO A 22 -16.53 -10.81 -7.62
C PRO A 22 -15.26 -10.25 -7.00
N ALA A 23 -14.31 -9.88 -7.86
CA ALA A 23 -13.01 -9.26 -7.54
C ALA A 23 -13.11 -7.86 -6.88
N ALA A 24 -14.11 -7.65 -6.02
CA ALA A 24 -14.43 -6.42 -5.31
C ALA A 24 -13.28 -5.92 -4.42
N SER A 25 -12.32 -6.77 -4.08
CA SER A 25 -11.15 -6.41 -3.27
C SER A 25 -10.07 -5.64 -4.04
N ALA A 26 -9.97 -5.86 -5.36
CA ALA A 26 -8.94 -5.23 -6.18
C ALA A 26 -9.40 -3.84 -6.66
N GLU A 27 -10.63 -3.75 -7.17
CA GLU A 27 -11.24 -2.51 -7.70
C GLU A 27 -11.51 -1.48 -6.60
N ALA A 28 -12.11 -1.88 -5.47
CA ALA A 28 -12.35 -0.96 -4.36
C ALA A 28 -11.03 -0.39 -3.79
N GLY A 29 -9.97 -1.20 -3.76
CA GLY A 29 -8.64 -0.76 -3.33
C GLY A 29 -7.92 0.13 -4.35
N THR A 30 -8.19 -0.02 -5.65
CA THR A 30 -7.67 0.90 -6.67
C THR A 30 -8.41 2.23 -6.69
N ASP A 31 -9.73 2.22 -6.46
CA ASP A 31 -10.57 3.41 -6.38
C ASP A 31 -10.24 4.25 -5.15
N GLU A 32 -10.01 3.60 -4.02
CA GLU A 32 -9.56 4.23 -2.78
C GLU A 32 -8.22 4.94 -2.95
N ALA A 33 -7.21 4.23 -3.48
CA ALA A 33 -5.89 4.82 -3.69
C ALA A 33 -5.91 5.95 -4.73
N ALA A 34 -6.80 5.88 -5.74
CA ALA A 34 -6.99 6.97 -6.69
C ALA A 34 -7.65 8.19 -6.02
N ARG A 35 -8.66 7.96 -5.17
CA ARG A 35 -9.30 9.04 -4.41
C ARG A 35 -8.31 9.72 -3.47
N ILE A 36 -7.50 8.96 -2.75
CA ILE A 36 -6.46 9.49 -1.87
C ILE A 36 -5.43 10.29 -2.67
N ALA A 37 -4.90 9.72 -3.78
CA ALA A 37 -3.93 10.42 -4.62
C ALA A 37 -4.50 11.74 -5.13
N ARG A 38 -5.74 11.76 -5.66
CA ARG A 38 -6.42 12.99 -6.11
C ARG A 38 -6.63 14.00 -4.98
N CYS A 39 -7.00 13.53 -3.78
CA CYS A 39 -7.13 14.40 -2.61
C CYS A 39 -5.79 15.11 -2.35
N LEU A 40 -4.70 14.34 -2.31
CA LEU A 40 -3.36 14.87 -2.07
C LEU A 40 -2.98 15.84 -3.19
N THR A 41 -2.98 15.42 -4.45
CA THR A 41 -2.54 16.24 -5.60
C THR A 41 -3.43 17.43 -5.91
N GLY A 42 -4.67 17.45 -5.39
CA GLY A 42 -5.64 18.49 -5.70
C GLY A 42 -6.25 18.37 -7.11
N GLU A 43 -6.07 17.24 -7.79
CA GLU A 43 -6.68 16.99 -9.12
C GLU A 43 -8.21 17.18 -9.06
N GLY A 44 -8.71 18.17 -9.83
CA GLY A 44 -10.13 18.52 -9.89
C GLY A 44 -10.61 19.55 -8.86
N GLY A 45 -9.71 20.13 -8.05
CA GLY A 45 -10.03 21.20 -7.09
C GLY A 45 -9.19 22.46 -7.29
N ASN A 46 -9.66 23.58 -6.72
CA ASN A 46 -8.90 24.83 -6.67
C ASN A 46 -8.03 24.83 -5.41
N TYR A 47 -6.82 24.25 -5.48
CA TYR A 47 -5.85 24.33 -4.39
C TYR A 47 -4.71 25.28 -4.75
N GLU A 48 -4.30 26.10 -3.78
CA GLU A 48 -3.18 27.04 -3.96
C GLU A 48 -1.87 26.26 -4.13
N ALA A 49 -1.34 26.25 -5.35
CA ALA A 49 0.01 25.79 -5.62
C ALA A 49 1.01 26.86 -5.14
N GLY A 50 1.87 26.51 -4.18
CA GLY A 50 2.88 27.43 -3.64
C GLY A 50 3.86 26.76 -2.67
N LYS A 51 5.04 27.36 -2.49
CA LYS A 51 6.07 26.89 -1.53
C LYS A 51 5.46 26.77 -0.12
N GLY A 52 5.58 25.60 0.49
CA GLY A 52 5.02 25.33 1.81
C GLY A 52 3.63 24.67 1.80
N ALA A 53 3.20 24.11 0.66
CA ALA A 53 1.97 23.33 0.57
C ALA A 53 1.92 22.26 1.67
N THR A 54 0.98 22.46 2.61
CA THR A 54 0.64 21.46 3.62
C THR A 54 -0.39 20.51 3.03
N VAL A 55 -0.42 19.25 3.51
CA VAL A 55 -1.47 18.30 3.12
C VAL A 55 -2.84 18.97 3.36
N PRO A 56 -3.73 19.02 2.34
CA PRO A 56 -5.01 19.70 2.48
C PRO A 56 -5.75 19.19 3.71
N GLU A 57 -6.47 20.07 4.42
CA GLU A 57 -7.14 19.70 5.67
C GLU A 57 -8.14 18.54 5.48
N ALA A 58 -8.82 18.52 4.34
CA ALA A 58 -9.68 17.40 3.93
C ALA A 58 -8.93 16.07 3.81
N CYS A 59 -7.62 16.11 3.49
CA CYS A 59 -6.75 14.95 3.38
C CYS A 59 -5.95 14.68 4.67
N ARG A 60 -5.87 15.61 5.65
CA ARG A 60 -5.28 15.33 6.98
C ARG A 60 -6.03 14.25 7.75
N ALA A 61 -7.29 13.96 7.39
CA ALA A 61 -7.99 12.79 7.91
C ALA A 61 -7.21 11.47 7.67
N LEU A 62 -6.37 11.43 6.63
CA LEU A 62 -5.48 10.33 6.32
C LEU A 62 -4.31 10.20 7.31
N ASP A 63 -4.02 11.21 8.14
CA ASP A 63 -3.04 11.10 9.21
C ASP A 63 -3.48 10.11 10.30
N ARG A 64 -4.79 9.84 10.38
CA ARG A 64 -5.36 8.81 11.25
C ARG A 64 -5.19 7.39 10.69
N ASP A 65 -4.70 7.24 9.45
CA ASP A 65 -4.46 5.92 8.85
C ASP A 65 -3.37 5.14 9.60
N GLU A 66 -2.42 5.83 10.23
CA GLU A 66 -1.34 5.21 11.01
C GLU A 66 -1.88 4.41 12.21
N THR A 67 -3.03 4.81 12.75
CA THR A 67 -3.65 4.22 13.95
C THR A 67 -4.93 3.44 13.64
N VAL A 68 -5.36 3.35 12.37
CA VAL A 68 -6.64 2.74 11.99
C VAL A 68 -6.78 1.28 12.40
N CYS A 69 -5.65 0.57 12.52
CA CYS A 69 -5.61 -0.83 12.89
C CYS A 69 -5.44 -1.04 14.41
N ASP A 70 -5.30 0.02 15.21
CA ASP A 70 -4.86 -0.08 16.60
C ASP A 70 -5.85 -0.78 17.53
N ALA A 71 -7.14 -0.75 17.17
CA ALA A 71 -8.22 -1.45 17.86
C ALA A 71 -8.26 -2.96 17.56
N LEU A 72 -7.45 -3.45 16.61
CA LEU A 72 -7.36 -4.86 16.25
C LEU A 72 -6.16 -5.51 16.93
N ASP A 73 -6.20 -6.83 17.07
CA ASP A 73 -5.15 -7.64 17.68
C ASP A 73 -4.75 -8.85 16.83
N GLY A 74 -3.57 -9.40 17.14
CA GLY A 74 -3.03 -10.62 16.54
C GLY A 74 -3.10 -10.61 15.01
N LYS A 75 -3.68 -11.66 14.43
CA LYS A 75 -3.80 -11.83 12.97
C LYS A 75 -4.59 -10.70 12.29
N ALA A 76 -5.69 -10.25 12.90
CA ALA A 76 -6.54 -9.21 12.32
C ALA A 76 -5.80 -7.86 12.21
N PHE A 77 -4.98 -7.54 13.22
CA PHE A 77 -4.07 -6.39 13.18
C PHE A 77 -3.08 -6.51 12.02
N LEU A 78 -2.40 -7.66 11.87
CA LEU A 78 -1.41 -7.88 10.82
C LEU A 78 -2.02 -7.74 9.42
N GLU A 79 -3.20 -8.33 9.20
CA GLU A 79 -3.92 -8.22 7.92
C GLU A 79 -4.38 -6.80 7.64
N CYS A 80 -4.88 -6.08 8.64
CA CYS A 80 -5.24 -4.68 8.50
C CYS A 80 -4.03 -3.85 8.08
N VAL A 81 -2.91 -3.96 8.78
CA VAL A 81 -1.70 -3.21 8.47
C VAL A 81 -1.17 -3.56 7.08
N ALA A 82 -1.15 -4.84 6.70
CA ALA A 82 -0.71 -5.26 5.37
C ALA A 82 -1.59 -4.66 4.26
N ARG A 83 -2.92 -4.65 4.43
CA ARG A 83 -3.84 -3.99 3.49
C ARG A 83 -3.58 -2.49 3.39
N ARG A 84 -3.31 -1.83 4.51
CA ARG A 84 -3.04 -0.38 4.55
C ARG A 84 -1.69 -0.05 3.92
N VAL A 85 -0.65 -0.83 4.17
CA VAL A 85 0.64 -0.69 3.46
C VAL A 85 0.44 -0.85 1.96
N ALA A 86 -0.29 -1.87 1.51
CA ALA A 86 -0.55 -2.08 0.08
C ALA A 86 -1.37 -0.95 -0.56
N LEU A 87 -2.34 -0.39 0.18
CA LEU A 87 -3.09 0.79 -0.27
C LEU A 87 -2.15 1.99 -0.46
N TRP A 88 -1.32 2.30 0.52
CA TRP A 88 -0.40 3.43 0.46
C TRP A 88 0.74 3.23 -0.55
N ASP A 89 1.18 2.00 -0.79
CA ASP A 89 2.11 1.69 -1.89
C ASP A 89 1.47 2.03 -3.26
N LYS A 90 0.16 1.78 -3.45
CA LYS A 90 -0.57 2.19 -4.67
C LYS A 90 -0.77 3.70 -4.77
N VAL A 91 -0.96 4.40 -3.63
CA VAL A 91 -1.00 5.87 -3.59
C VAL A 91 0.35 6.43 -4.02
N LEU A 92 1.43 5.89 -3.48
CA LEU A 92 2.80 6.29 -3.84
C LEU A 92 3.09 6.09 -5.33
N ASP A 93 2.68 4.96 -5.92
CA ASP A 93 2.85 4.72 -7.35
C ASP A 93 2.14 5.80 -8.19
N ARG A 94 0.94 6.23 -7.79
CA ARG A 94 0.21 7.30 -8.49
C ARG A 94 0.86 8.66 -8.32
N LEU A 95 1.33 8.99 -7.12
CA LEU A 95 2.06 10.24 -6.88
C LEU A 95 3.37 10.28 -7.68
N ALA A 96 4.07 9.15 -7.79
CA ALA A 96 5.28 9.04 -8.59
C ALA A 96 5.00 9.22 -10.10
N VAL A 97 3.87 8.73 -10.61
CA VAL A 97 3.44 9.00 -11.98
C VAL A 97 3.14 10.49 -12.17
N ALA A 98 2.33 11.10 -11.29
CA ALA A 98 2.01 12.53 -11.38
C ALA A 98 3.28 13.42 -11.32
N LEU A 99 4.24 13.08 -10.45
CA LEU A 99 5.51 13.79 -10.34
C LEU A 99 6.38 13.60 -11.60
N ALA A 100 6.36 12.39 -12.19
CA ALA A 100 7.06 12.13 -13.44
C ALA A 100 6.48 12.93 -14.61
N ASP A 101 5.15 13.05 -14.68
CA ASP A 101 4.46 13.82 -15.71
C ASP A 101 4.75 15.32 -15.57
N GLN A 102 4.87 15.83 -14.32
CA GLN A 102 5.11 17.25 -14.05
C GLN A 102 6.58 17.67 -14.16
N LYS A 103 7.52 16.86 -13.66
CA LYS A 103 8.95 17.20 -13.53
C LYS A 103 9.85 16.45 -14.51
N GLY A 104 9.31 15.48 -15.25
CA GLY A 104 10.09 14.51 -16.01
C GLY A 104 10.76 13.47 -15.11
N SER A 105 11.43 12.49 -15.73
CA SER A 105 12.23 11.45 -15.04
C SER A 105 11.46 10.26 -14.42
N ALA A 106 10.47 9.71 -15.14
CA ALA A 106 9.75 8.49 -14.74
C ALA A 106 10.63 7.30 -14.35
N ALA A 107 11.82 7.15 -14.95
CA ALA A 107 12.76 6.07 -14.61
C ALA A 107 13.40 6.28 -13.23
N ALA A 108 13.81 7.50 -12.90
CA ALA A 108 14.39 7.84 -11.61
C ALA A 108 13.36 7.66 -10.47
N LEU A 109 12.11 8.07 -10.69
CA LEU A 109 11.02 7.92 -9.72
C LEU A 109 10.64 6.45 -9.49
N ARG A 110 10.65 5.63 -10.54
CA ARG A 110 10.52 4.16 -10.40
C ARG A 110 11.67 3.56 -9.59
N GLY A 111 12.90 4.01 -9.83
CA GLY A 111 14.07 3.60 -9.05
C GLY A 111 13.96 3.99 -7.56
N LEU A 112 13.54 5.23 -7.28
CA LEU A 112 13.35 5.74 -5.92
C LEU A 112 12.27 4.98 -5.16
N THR A 113 11.11 4.74 -5.77
CA THR A 113 10.01 3.98 -5.14
C THR A 113 10.37 2.53 -4.87
N ALA A 114 11.07 1.86 -5.79
CA ALA A 114 11.60 0.52 -5.58
C ALA A 114 12.66 0.47 -4.46
N GLY A 115 13.62 1.42 -4.48
CA GLY A 115 14.64 1.57 -3.46
C GLY A 115 14.06 1.83 -2.07
N PHE A 116 13.04 2.70 -1.99
CA PHE A 116 12.30 2.97 -0.77
C PHE A 116 11.66 1.69 -0.19
N ARG A 117 10.98 0.88 -1.01
CA ARG A 117 10.35 -0.36 -0.53
C ARG A 117 11.36 -1.33 0.07
N ALA A 118 12.54 -1.45 -0.55
CA ALA A 118 13.64 -2.25 -0.02
C ALA A 118 14.19 -1.64 1.28
N HIS A 119 14.40 -0.33 1.33
CA HIS A 119 14.87 0.38 2.51
C HIS A 119 13.89 0.27 3.68
N ARG A 120 12.59 0.47 3.47
CA ARG A 120 11.51 0.27 4.46
C ARG A 120 11.59 -1.11 5.09
N ALA A 121 11.73 -2.16 4.27
CA ALA A 121 11.84 -3.52 4.79
C ALA A 121 13.10 -3.71 5.63
N ALA A 122 14.24 -3.15 5.22
CA ALA A 122 15.48 -3.20 6.00
C ALA A 122 15.39 -2.40 7.31
N ALA A 123 14.90 -1.16 7.25
CA ALA A 123 14.73 -0.26 8.39
C ALA A 123 13.80 -0.86 9.45
N CYS A 124 12.67 -1.46 9.05
CA CYS A 124 11.75 -2.05 10.03
C CYS A 124 12.24 -3.38 10.60
N ARG A 125 13.08 -4.14 9.88
CA ARG A 125 13.75 -5.33 10.45
C ARG A 125 14.81 -4.98 11.49
N PHE A 126 15.24 -3.73 11.57
CA PHE A 126 16.09 -3.26 12.67
C PHE A 126 15.44 -3.56 14.03
N TYR A 127 14.13 -3.39 14.18
CA TYR A 127 13.43 -3.71 15.43
C TYR A 127 13.50 -5.21 15.81
N GLU A 128 13.56 -6.11 14.83
CA GLU A 128 13.74 -7.56 15.06
C GLU A 128 15.17 -7.86 15.51
N ARG A 129 16.17 -7.21 14.87
CA ARG A 129 17.59 -7.45 15.14
C ARG A 129 18.02 -7.09 16.57
N TYR A 130 17.35 -6.16 17.22
CA TYR A 130 17.65 -5.73 18.59
C TYR A 130 16.69 -6.34 19.63
N GLY A 131 15.91 -7.36 19.27
CA GLY A 131 14.98 -8.05 20.19
C GLY A 131 13.73 -7.26 20.58
N VAL A 132 13.64 -5.97 20.22
CA VAL A 132 12.51 -5.08 20.57
C VAL A 132 11.20 -5.58 19.94
N ALA A 133 11.25 -6.23 18.78
CA ALA A 133 10.06 -6.77 18.12
C ALA A 133 9.47 -7.99 18.82
N GLU A 134 10.26 -8.74 19.61
CA GLU A 134 9.75 -9.90 20.37
C GLU A 134 8.86 -9.46 21.53
N GLU A 135 9.19 -8.32 22.14
CA GLU A 135 8.40 -7.68 23.21
C GLU A 135 7.14 -6.97 22.68
N SER A 136 7.13 -6.62 21.39
CA SER A 136 6.00 -5.93 20.76
C SER A 136 5.85 -6.31 19.28
N PRO A 137 5.04 -7.35 18.96
CA PRO A 137 4.83 -7.82 17.60
C PRO A 137 4.13 -6.79 16.70
N ARG A 138 3.66 -5.68 17.29
CA ARG A 138 3.07 -4.54 16.57
C ARG A 138 4.09 -3.58 15.98
N LEU A 139 5.36 -3.60 16.43
CA LEU A 139 6.37 -2.62 16.04
C LEU A 139 6.74 -2.68 14.55
N VAL A 140 7.12 -3.86 14.06
CA VAL A 140 7.53 -4.01 12.65
C VAL A 140 6.39 -3.67 11.69
N PRO A 141 5.14 -4.16 11.88
CA PRO A 141 4.01 -3.73 11.06
C PRO A 141 3.75 -2.22 11.13
N ARG A 142 3.73 -1.61 12.33
CA ARG A 142 3.52 -0.16 12.48
C ARG A 142 4.62 0.65 11.80
N CYS A 143 5.88 0.23 11.93
CA CYS A 143 7.01 0.85 11.23
C CYS A 143 6.78 0.87 9.72
N ARG A 144 6.38 -0.27 9.14
CA ARG A 144 6.13 -0.36 7.68
C ARG A 144 5.04 0.60 7.25
N LEU A 145 3.94 0.67 7.98
CA LEU A 145 2.83 1.59 7.67
C LEU A 145 3.26 3.05 7.76
N ARG A 146 3.87 3.45 8.88
CA ARG A 146 4.32 4.83 9.12
C ARG A 146 5.31 5.32 8.06
N LEU A 147 6.34 4.52 7.76
CA LEU A 147 7.31 4.90 6.73
C LEU A 147 6.68 5.04 5.35
N THR A 148 5.68 4.22 5.02
CA THR A 148 4.98 4.30 3.71
C THR A 148 4.15 5.57 3.60
N ILE A 149 3.42 5.92 4.67
CA ILE A 149 2.63 7.15 4.71
C ILE A 149 3.54 8.39 4.66
N ALA A 150 4.61 8.40 5.46
CA ALA A 150 5.58 9.50 5.48
C ALA A 150 6.21 9.73 4.10
N PHE A 151 6.69 8.68 3.44
CA PHE A 151 7.30 8.80 2.12
C PHE A 151 6.30 9.24 1.04
N ALA A 152 5.04 8.79 1.12
CA ALA A 152 3.99 9.29 0.24
C ALA A 152 3.73 10.80 0.45
N ARG A 153 3.73 11.28 1.70
CA ARG A 153 3.62 12.73 2.00
C ARG A 153 4.79 13.53 1.45
N GLU A 154 6.03 13.06 1.61
CA GLU A 154 7.22 13.74 1.07
C GLU A 154 7.20 13.77 -0.47
N THR A 155 6.79 12.67 -1.10
CA THR A 155 6.61 12.61 -2.56
C THR A 155 5.56 13.60 -3.03
N TYR A 156 4.45 13.71 -2.30
CA TYR A 156 3.43 14.73 -2.54
C TYR A 156 3.99 16.15 -2.43
N GLN A 157 4.69 16.48 -1.35
CA GLN A 157 5.27 17.82 -1.15
C GLN A 157 6.24 18.19 -2.28
N SER A 158 6.95 17.20 -2.81
CA SER A 158 7.89 17.37 -3.92
C SER A 158 7.23 17.82 -5.23
N LEU A 159 5.92 17.60 -5.41
CA LEU A 159 5.15 18.12 -6.56
C LEU A 159 5.10 19.67 -6.58
N PHE A 160 5.23 20.31 -5.41
CA PHE A 160 5.08 21.77 -5.23
C PHE A 160 6.41 22.48 -5.02
N LEU A 161 7.52 21.73 -4.95
CA LEU A 161 8.85 22.31 -4.93
C LEU A 161 9.25 22.75 -6.35
N PRO A 162 9.94 23.89 -6.52
CA PRO A 162 10.40 24.38 -7.83
C PRO A 162 11.32 23.38 -8.53
#